data_AF-A0A1W9HM09-F1
#
_entry.id   AF-A0A1W9HM09-F1
#
_cell.length_a   1.000
_cell.length_b   1.000
_cell.length_c   1.000
_cell.angle_alpha   90.00
_cell.angle_beta   90.00
_cell.angle_gamma   90.00
#
_symmetry.space_group_name_H-M   'P 1'
#
loop_
_entity.id
_entity.type
_entity.pdbx_description
1 polymer ?
#
loop_
_entity_poly.entity_id
_entity_poly.type
_entity_poly.pdbx_seq_one_letter_code
_entity_poly.pdbx_strand_id
1 'polypeptide(L)'
;MTDIDIKKKINAVFFKTPAGHEPVKETLKDLGRPTKTVVGEDIRFVELNWRVDRPYVDRLRSGSGEYEKSVYEVRHTVETLEYRTLFFVYDNLMVLVHFFHKTTRKTPKSELDLSWKRMKEWVHEQKSAENVAKSTRRKK
;
A
#
# COMPACT_ATOMS: atom_id res chain seq x y z
N MET A 1 -5.68 -30.53 9.20
CA MET A 1 -6.45 -29.36 8.70
C MET A 1 -5.69 -28.88 7.48
N THR A 2 -6.16 -29.22 6.29
CA THR A 2 -5.44 -28.92 5.05
C THR A 2 -5.37 -27.40 4.86
N ASP A 3 -4.16 -26.84 4.87
CA ASP A 3 -3.91 -25.49 4.42
C ASP A 3 -4.37 -25.38 2.96
N ILE A 4 -5.60 -24.89 2.78
CA ILE A 4 -6.08 -24.49 1.47
C ILE A 4 -5.20 -23.31 1.08
N ASP A 5 -4.33 -23.51 0.08
CA ASP A 5 -3.51 -22.45 -0.48
C ASP A 5 -4.43 -21.46 -1.20
N ILE A 6 -4.94 -20.48 -0.45
CA ILE A 6 -5.80 -19.44 -1.00
C ILE A 6 -4.91 -18.48 -1.78
N LYS A 7 -4.90 -18.65 -3.11
CA LYS A 7 -4.15 -17.80 -4.04
C LYS A 7 -4.60 -16.34 -3.95
N LYS A 8 -3.68 -15.46 -3.53
CA LYS A 8 -3.86 -14.00 -3.55
C LYS A 8 -3.88 -13.47 -4.99
N LYS A 9 -4.71 -12.46 -5.25
CA LYS A 9 -4.76 -11.73 -6.53
C LYS A 9 -3.65 -10.69 -6.64
N ILE A 10 -3.28 -10.09 -5.52
CA ILE A 10 -2.17 -9.14 -5.38
C ILE A 10 -1.48 -9.39 -4.04
N ASN A 11 -0.18 -9.12 -3.93
CA ASN A 11 0.59 -9.30 -2.69
C ASN A 11 0.90 -7.95 -2.04
N ALA A 12 0.57 -7.78 -0.77
CA ALA A 12 0.89 -6.59 -0.01
C ALA A 12 2.37 -6.60 0.41
N VAL A 13 3.04 -5.47 0.18
CA VAL A 13 4.42 -5.23 0.61
C VAL A 13 4.51 -3.86 1.26
N PHE A 14 5.41 -3.71 2.24
CA PHE A 14 5.62 -2.43 2.91
C PHE A 14 6.58 -1.57 2.10
N PHE A 15 6.21 -0.32 1.88
CA PHE A 15 7.15 0.69 1.40
C PHE A 15 8.29 0.86 2.42
N LYS A 16 9.50 0.96 1.91
CA LYS A 16 10.71 1.25 2.68
C LYS A 16 11.27 2.58 2.22
N THR A 17 11.56 3.48 3.17
CA THR A 17 12.23 4.75 2.85
C THR A 17 13.68 4.51 2.42
N PRO A 18 14.35 5.48 1.76
CA PRO A 18 15.78 5.36 1.46
C PRO A 18 16.67 5.13 2.69
N ALA A 19 16.26 5.64 3.86
CA ALA A 19 16.94 5.42 5.13
C ALA A 19 16.63 4.05 5.76
N GLY A 20 15.70 3.30 5.20
CA GLY A 20 15.42 1.92 5.56
C GLY A 20 14.24 1.70 6.50
N HIS A 21 13.49 2.74 6.82
CA HIS A 21 12.29 2.66 7.66
C HIS A 21 11.10 2.09 6.87
N GLU A 22 10.23 1.33 7.53
CA GLU A 22 8.99 0.79 6.96
C GLU A 22 7.77 1.44 7.65
N PRO A 23 7.36 2.66 7.29
CA PRO A 23 6.48 3.49 8.13
C PRO A 23 5.17 2.81 8.50
N VAL A 24 4.52 2.14 7.54
CA VAL A 24 3.27 1.42 7.80
C VAL A 24 3.50 0.28 8.79
N LYS A 25 4.52 -0.56 8.56
CA LYS A 25 4.80 -1.71 9.41
C LYS A 25 5.19 -1.28 10.83
N GLU A 26 6.00 -0.24 10.94
CA GLU A 26 6.40 0.35 12.22
C GLU A 26 5.16 0.84 12.98
N THR A 27 4.30 1.64 12.35
CA THR A 27 3.06 2.09 13.00
C THR A 27 2.12 0.94 13.36
N LEU A 28 1.95 -0.07 12.50
CA LEU A 28 1.12 -1.25 12.79
C LEU A 28 1.67 -2.11 13.93
N LYS A 29 2.99 -2.08 14.19
CA LYS A 29 3.58 -2.79 15.34
C LYS A 29 3.17 -2.16 16.66
N ASP A 30 3.03 -0.84 16.68
CA ASP A 30 2.67 -0.07 17.88
C ASP A 30 1.16 -0.10 18.17
N LEU A 31 0.34 -0.59 17.23
CA LEU A 31 -1.09 -0.76 17.45
C LEU A 31 -1.39 -1.94 18.39
N GLY A 32 -2.25 -1.67 19.37
CA GLY A 32 -2.89 -2.70 20.17
C GLY A 32 -3.92 -3.54 19.38
N ARG A 33 -4.40 -4.61 20.01
CA ARG A 33 -5.62 -5.31 19.57
C ARG A 33 -6.84 -4.57 20.14
N PRO A 34 -7.98 -4.53 19.42
CA PRO A 34 -8.27 -5.28 18.19
C PRO A 34 -7.75 -4.62 16.90
N THR A 35 -7.33 -3.35 16.93
CA THR A 35 -7.01 -2.55 15.74
C THR A 35 -6.02 -3.22 14.79
N LYS A 36 -4.90 -3.73 15.30
CA LYS A 36 -3.90 -4.42 14.48
C LYS A 36 -4.46 -5.63 13.73
N THR A 37 -5.38 -6.37 14.34
CA THR A 37 -6.02 -7.55 13.73
C THR A 37 -6.92 -7.13 12.58
N VAL A 38 -7.83 -6.18 12.82
CA VAL A 38 -8.77 -5.69 11.80
C VAL A 38 -8.03 -5.13 10.59
N VAL A 39 -7.01 -4.28 10.82
CA VAL A 39 -6.23 -3.70 9.72
C VAL A 39 -5.54 -4.80 8.89
N GLY A 40 -4.97 -5.83 9.54
CA GLY A 40 -4.35 -6.95 8.84
C GLY A 40 -5.35 -7.78 8.03
N GLU A 41 -6.53 -8.02 8.58
CA GLU A 41 -7.61 -8.76 7.91
C GLU A 41 -8.17 -8.00 6.70
N ASP A 42 -8.36 -6.69 6.82
CA ASP A 42 -8.82 -5.86 5.70
C ASP A 42 -7.77 -5.78 4.57
N ILE A 43 -6.49 -5.64 4.90
CA ILE A 43 -5.41 -5.70 3.89
C ILE A 43 -5.43 -7.06 3.21
N ARG A 44 -5.51 -8.16 3.98
CA ARG A 44 -5.60 -9.52 3.44
C ARG A 44 -6.85 -9.70 2.57
N PHE A 45 -7.98 -9.12 2.96
CA PHE A 45 -9.19 -9.14 2.16
C PHE A 45 -8.97 -8.49 0.79
N VAL A 46 -8.27 -7.34 0.74
CA VAL A 46 -7.90 -6.67 -0.52
C VAL A 46 -6.89 -7.49 -1.33
N GLU A 47 -5.92 -8.15 -0.70
CA GLU A 47 -4.99 -9.07 -1.37
C GLU A 47 -5.72 -10.20 -2.11
N LEU A 48 -6.74 -10.77 -1.47
CA LEU A 48 -7.56 -11.86 -2.01
C LEU A 48 -8.59 -11.37 -3.04
N ASN A 49 -9.09 -10.15 -2.89
CA ASN A 49 -10.21 -9.61 -3.66
C ASN A 49 -9.85 -8.41 -4.53
N TRP A 50 -8.57 -8.22 -4.86
CA TRP A 50 -8.09 -7.09 -5.66
C TRP A 50 -8.98 -6.82 -6.89
N ARG A 51 -9.22 -5.53 -7.16
CA ARG A 51 -10.33 -4.95 -7.95
C ARG A 51 -11.68 -4.82 -7.22
N VAL A 52 -11.72 -5.09 -5.92
CA VAL A 52 -12.80 -4.62 -5.05
C VAL A 52 -12.80 -3.09 -4.97
N ASP A 53 -13.98 -2.48 -4.92
CA ASP A 53 -14.19 -1.05 -4.77
C ASP A 53 -14.77 -0.75 -3.37
N ARG A 54 -15.50 0.34 -3.22
CA ARG A 54 -16.22 0.68 -1.99
C ARG A 54 -17.16 -0.47 -1.58
N PRO A 55 -17.30 -0.74 -0.27
CA PRO A 55 -16.83 0.08 0.84
C PRO A 55 -15.37 -0.17 1.28
N TYR A 56 -14.68 -1.17 0.73
CA TYR A 56 -13.38 -1.63 1.24
C TYR A 56 -12.19 -0.83 0.71
N VAL A 57 -12.25 -0.47 -0.57
CA VAL A 57 -11.22 0.32 -1.25
C VAL A 57 -11.84 1.56 -1.85
N ASP A 58 -11.12 2.67 -1.85
CA ASP A 58 -11.49 3.87 -2.61
C ASP A 58 -10.28 4.39 -3.38
N ARG A 59 -10.52 4.92 -4.58
CA ARG A 59 -9.45 5.55 -5.37
C ARG A 59 -9.41 7.04 -5.02
N LEU A 60 -8.29 7.49 -4.47
CA LEU A 60 -8.14 8.87 -3.98
C LEU A 60 -7.56 9.82 -5.03
N ARG A 61 -6.60 9.33 -5.83
CA ARG A 61 -5.94 10.14 -6.84
C ARG A 61 -5.61 9.30 -8.06
N SER A 62 -6.04 9.77 -9.22
CA SER A 62 -5.59 9.28 -10.51
C SER A 62 -4.42 10.13 -11.00
N GLY A 63 -3.49 9.52 -11.73
CA GLY A 63 -2.49 10.23 -12.50
C GLY A 63 -2.58 9.86 -13.99
N SER A 64 -1.94 10.64 -14.84
CA SER A 64 -1.85 10.50 -16.30
C SER A 64 -0.44 10.86 -16.82
N GLY A 65 0.46 9.88 -16.97
CA GLY A 65 1.87 10.11 -17.33
C GLY A 65 2.86 9.01 -16.91
N GLU A 66 4.16 9.26 -17.09
CA GLU A 66 5.23 8.23 -17.22
C GLU A 66 5.42 7.30 -15.99
N TYR A 67 4.97 7.76 -14.83
CA TYR A 67 5.07 7.04 -13.55
C TYR A 67 3.70 6.81 -12.90
N GLU A 68 2.60 7.18 -13.58
CA GLU A 68 1.31 7.36 -12.92
C GLU A 68 0.54 6.06 -12.75
N LYS A 69 0.57 5.60 -11.50
CA LYS A 69 -0.33 4.60 -10.94
C LYS A 69 -1.15 5.29 -9.86
N SER A 70 -2.44 5.03 -9.81
CA SER A 70 -3.36 5.70 -8.87
C SER A 70 -2.99 5.41 -7.42
N VAL A 71 -3.28 6.34 -6.51
CA VAL A 71 -3.26 6.09 -5.06
C VAL A 71 -4.67 5.71 -4.60
N TYR A 72 -4.72 4.66 -3.79
CA TYR A 72 -5.92 4.06 -3.22
C TYR A 72 -5.84 4.11 -1.70
N GLU A 73 -6.98 3.95 -1.04
CA GLU A 73 -7.06 3.66 0.39
C GLU A 73 -7.74 2.31 0.64
N VAL A 74 -7.23 1.54 1.59
CA VAL A 74 -8.01 0.52 2.30
C VAL A 74 -8.70 1.20 3.48
N ARG A 75 -9.98 0.89 3.64
CA ARG A 75 -10.85 1.51 4.65
C ARG A 75 -11.04 0.54 5.80
N HIS A 76 -10.56 0.94 6.97
CA HIS A 76 -10.64 0.15 8.20
C HIS A 76 -11.57 0.84 9.18
N THR A 77 -12.54 0.10 9.72
CA THR A 77 -13.41 0.56 10.80
C THR A 77 -13.22 -0.37 11.99
N VAL A 78 -12.78 0.19 13.11
CA VAL A 78 -12.55 -0.54 14.36
C VAL A 78 -13.41 0.13 15.42
N GLU A 79 -14.50 -0.54 15.80
CA GLU A 79 -15.56 0.05 16.63
C GLU A 79 -16.08 1.35 15.99
N THR A 80 -15.74 2.51 16.56
CA THR A 80 -16.12 3.84 16.08
C THR A 80 -14.96 4.61 15.44
N LEU A 81 -13.76 4.02 15.41
CA LEU A 81 -12.55 4.64 14.89
C LEU A 81 -12.30 4.23 13.43
N GLU A 82 -11.93 5.22 12.62
CA GLU A 82 -11.69 5.06 11.20
C GLU A 82 -10.18 5.13 10.91
N TYR A 83 -9.60 4.09 10.31
CA TYR A 83 -8.20 4.10 9.89
C TYR A 83 -8.10 3.91 8.38
N ARG A 84 -7.01 4.40 7.79
CA ARG A 84 -6.74 4.24 6.36
C ARG A 84 -5.33 3.76 6.14
N THR A 85 -5.19 2.74 5.29
CA THR A 85 -3.89 2.36 4.70
C THR A 85 -3.88 2.84 3.26
N LEU A 86 -3.00 3.80 2.94
CA LEU A 86 -2.81 4.27 1.58
C LEU A 86 -1.79 3.40 0.87
N PHE A 87 -2.09 3.07 -0.38
CA PHE A 87 -1.27 2.20 -1.20
C PHE A 87 -1.38 2.57 -2.69
N PHE A 88 -0.47 2.02 -3.47
CA PHE A 88 -0.57 1.98 -4.92
C PHE A 88 -0.28 0.56 -5.40
N VAL A 89 -0.57 0.29 -6.67
CA VAL A 89 -0.30 -1.01 -7.27
C VAL A 89 0.79 -0.89 -8.31
N TYR A 90 1.77 -1.79 -8.24
CA TYR A 90 2.80 -1.97 -9.25
C TYR A 90 2.90 -3.46 -9.59
N ASP A 91 2.60 -3.81 -10.83
CA ASP A 91 2.45 -5.19 -11.31
C ASP A 91 1.47 -5.99 -10.44
N ASN A 92 1.96 -6.96 -9.67
CA ASN A 92 1.17 -7.75 -8.72
C ASN A 92 1.44 -7.39 -7.25
N LEU A 93 2.01 -6.21 -7.00
CA LEU A 93 2.33 -5.71 -5.66
C LEU A 93 1.38 -4.59 -5.25
N MET A 94 0.79 -4.74 -4.07
CA MET A 94 0.06 -3.71 -3.33
C MET A 94 1.03 -3.06 -2.36
N VAL A 95 1.62 -1.94 -2.76
CA VAL A 95 2.69 -1.28 -1.98
C VAL A 95 2.07 -0.34 -0.96
N LEU A 96 2.12 -0.72 0.32
CA LEU A 96 1.55 0.03 1.44
C LEU A 96 2.49 1.17 1.83
N VAL A 97 2.08 2.42 1.57
CA VAL A 97 2.96 3.59 1.69
C VAL A 97 2.69 4.43 2.92
N HIS A 98 1.47 4.41 3.46
CA HIS A 98 1.12 5.25 4.59
C HIS A 98 -0.07 4.70 5.38
N PHE A 99 -0.10 4.93 6.69
CA PHE A 99 -1.19 4.53 7.57
C PHE A 99 -1.49 5.64 8.58
N PHE A 100 -2.78 5.92 8.81
CA PHE A 100 -3.18 6.96 9.76
C PHE A 100 -4.58 6.73 10.35
N HIS A 101 -4.81 7.27 11.55
CA HIS A 101 -6.14 7.40 12.15
C HIS A 101 -6.85 8.62 11.55
N LYS A 102 -8.01 8.38 10.96
CA LYS A 102 -8.79 9.36 10.22
C LYS A 102 -9.80 10.05 11.14
N THR A 103 -9.50 11.29 11.50
CA THR A 103 -10.38 12.13 12.35
C THR A 103 -11.24 13.12 11.56
N THR A 104 -11.11 13.15 10.24
CA THR A 104 -11.81 14.09 9.34
C THR A 104 -12.75 13.35 8.39
N ARG A 105 -13.69 14.06 7.74
CA ARG A 105 -14.64 13.44 6.80
C ARG A 105 -14.01 12.88 5.52
N LYS A 106 -13.06 13.60 4.91
CA LYS A 106 -12.34 13.20 3.67
C LYS A 106 -10.85 13.00 3.94
N THR A 107 -10.18 12.10 3.22
CA THR A 107 -8.75 11.87 3.44
C THR A 107 -7.98 13.19 3.30
N PRO A 108 -7.22 13.61 4.33
CA PRO A 108 -6.57 14.92 4.29
C PRO A 108 -5.58 14.99 3.12
N LYS A 109 -5.47 16.18 2.51
CA LYS A 109 -4.59 16.40 1.36
C LYS A 109 -3.12 16.08 1.68
N SER A 110 -2.67 16.41 2.90
CA SER A 110 -1.31 16.11 3.37
C SER A 110 -0.99 14.61 3.35
N GLU A 111 -1.92 13.76 3.80
CA GLU A 111 -1.73 12.30 3.80
C GLU A 111 -1.66 11.74 2.37
N LEU A 112 -2.49 12.28 1.48
CA LEU A 112 -2.49 11.93 0.06
C LEU A 112 -1.21 12.38 -0.65
N ASP A 113 -0.75 13.61 -0.40
CA ASP A 113 0.47 14.15 -0.99
C ASP A 113 1.72 13.41 -0.50
N LEU A 114 1.78 13.03 0.79
CA LEU A 114 2.85 12.19 1.33
C LEU A 114 2.87 10.81 0.67
N SER A 115 1.70 10.18 0.52
CA SER A 115 1.58 8.86 -0.13
C SER A 115 2.00 8.93 -1.61
N TRP A 116 1.62 10.00 -2.30
CA TRP A 116 2.01 10.25 -3.68
C TRP A 116 3.53 10.43 -3.83
N LYS A 117 4.17 11.15 -2.89
CA LYS A 117 5.63 11.31 -2.85
C LYS A 117 6.33 9.95 -2.67
N ARG A 118 5.92 9.16 -1.68
CA ARG A 118 6.51 7.82 -1.41
C ARG A 118 6.32 6.85 -2.58
N MET A 119 5.18 6.91 -3.27
CA MET A 119 4.97 6.15 -4.50
C MET A 119 6.01 6.51 -5.58
N LYS A 120 6.23 7.81 -5.83
CA LYS A 120 7.21 8.26 -6.82
C LYS A 120 8.62 7.79 -6.47
N GLU A 121 9.01 7.90 -5.21
CA GLU A 121 10.31 7.42 -4.70
C GLU A 121 10.49 5.93 -4.99
N TRP A 122 9.52 5.10 -4.61
CA TRP A 122 9.59 3.65 -4.81
C TRP A 122 9.64 3.27 -6.29
N VAL A 123 8.80 3.88 -7.13
CA VAL A 123 8.76 3.58 -8.58
C VAL A 123 10.07 3.97 -9.26
N HIS A 124 10.67 5.10 -8.88
CA HIS A 124 11.96 5.53 -9.41
C HIS A 124 13.07 4.53 -9.04
N GLU A 125 13.07 4.04 -7.79
CA GLU A 125 14.01 3.03 -7.33
C GLU A 125 13.89 1.71 -8.11
N GLN A 126 12.67 1.19 -8.31
CA GLN A 126 12.48 -0.05 -9.08
C GLN A 126 13.01 0.06 -10.51
N LYS A 127 12.68 1.15 -11.21
CA LYS A 127 13.18 1.35 -12.58
C LYS A 127 14.71 1.46 -12.62
N SER A 128 15.30 2.12 -11.63
CA SER A 128 16.76 2.24 -11.51
C SER A 128 17.41 0.86 -11.34
N ALA A 129 16.85 0.02 -10.46
CA ALA A 129 17.31 -1.36 -10.26
C ALA A 129 17.17 -2.22 -11.53
N GLU A 130 16.04 -2.11 -12.25
CA GLU A 130 15.82 -2.82 -13.51
C GLU A 130 16.83 -2.43 -14.60
N ASN A 131 17.16 -1.14 -14.70
CA ASN A 131 18.14 -0.65 -15.68
C ASN A 131 19.55 -1.16 -15.38
N VAL A 132 19.94 -1.20 -14.11
CA VAL A 132 21.21 -1.80 -13.67
C VAL A 132 21.24 -3.29 -14.04
N ALA A 133 20.18 -4.05 -13.72
CA ALA A 133 20.10 -5.47 -14.04
C ALA A 133 20.18 -5.77 -15.56
N LYS A 134 19.54 -4.94 -16.39
CA LYS A 134 19.60 -5.04 -17.87
C LYS A 134 20.99 -4.77 -18.40
N SER A 135 21.70 -3.77 -17.86
CA SER A 135 23.07 -3.43 -18.25
C SER A 135 24.05 -4.56 -17.91
N THR A 136 23.94 -5.15 -16.72
CA THR A 136 24.80 -6.26 -16.28
C THR A 136 24.60 -7.51 -17.15
N ARG A 137 23.36 -7.81 -17.58
CA ARG A 137 23.09 -8.96 -18.47
C ARG A 137 23.63 -8.79 -19.89
N ARG A 138 23.75 -7.57 -20.41
CA ARG A 138 24.29 -7.30 -21.76
C ARG A 138 25.82 -7.36 -21.84
N LYS A 139 26.51 -7.23 -20.71
CA LYS A 139 27.98 -7.30 -20.60
C LYS A 139 28.50 -8.73 -20.35
N LYS A 140 27.61 -9.70 -20.24
CA LYS A 140 27.92 -11.11 -19.97
C LYS A 140 27.52 -11.94 -21.18
#